data_AF-A0A7V8SVN8-F1
#
_entry.id   AF-A0A7V8SVN8-F1
#
_cell.length_a   1.000
_cell.length_b   1.000
_cell.length_c   1.000
_cell.angle_alpha   90.00
_cell.angle_beta   90.00
_cell.angle_gamma   90.00
#
_symmetry.space_group_name_H-M   'P 1'
#
loop_
_entity.id
_entity.type
_entity.pdbx_description
1 polymer ?
#
loop_
_entity_poly.entity_id
_entity_poly.type
_entity_poly.pdbx_seq_one_letter_code
_entity_poly.pdbx_strand_id
1 'polypeptide(L)'
;WWLNLGQARYPGATRLLITADGGGSNGSRVRLWKRELQKLANELGLDIVVSHLPPGTSKWNKIEHRLFSFISQNWRAQPLVSYRVIVELISATTTKTGLTVRCELDTGQYPSGIVVSDAEIAALNIKRAEFHGDWNYTISPNTYPPNAAFIS
;
A
#
# COMPACT_ATOMS: atom_id res chain seq x y z
N TRP A 1 1.61 -4.64 -8.43
CA TRP A 1 3.00 -4.12 -8.51
C TRP A 1 4.05 -5.20 -8.31
N TRP A 2 4.02 -5.95 -7.19
CA TRP A 2 5.08 -6.93 -6.86
C TRP A 2 5.33 -7.95 -7.99
N LEU A 3 4.28 -8.64 -8.44
CA LEU A 3 4.36 -9.64 -9.51
C LEU A 3 4.84 -9.08 -10.87
N ASN A 4 4.51 -7.82 -11.18
CA ASN A 4 4.80 -7.23 -12.48
C ASN A 4 6.18 -6.55 -12.54
N LEU A 5 6.72 -6.08 -11.41
CA LEU A 5 7.92 -5.24 -11.37
C LEU A 5 8.81 -5.53 -10.15
N GLY A 6 8.20 -5.67 -8.97
CA GLY A 6 8.92 -5.76 -7.71
C GLY A 6 9.83 -6.99 -7.63
N GLN A 7 9.28 -8.17 -7.93
CA GLN A 7 10.00 -9.43 -7.82
C GLN A 7 11.24 -9.48 -8.74
N ALA A 8 11.10 -9.04 -9.98
CA ALA A 8 12.22 -9.00 -10.93
C ALA A 8 13.31 -8.00 -10.52
N ARG A 9 12.94 -6.86 -9.92
CA ARG A 9 13.88 -5.83 -9.46
C ARG A 9 14.54 -6.18 -8.14
N TYR A 10 13.89 -6.98 -7.30
CA TYR A 10 14.35 -7.34 -5.96
C TYR A 10 14.18 -8.85 -5.71
N PRO A 11 14.93 -9.71 -6.43
CA PRO A 11 14.73 -11.16 -6.40
C PRO A 11 15.00 -11.80 -5.03
N GLY A 12 15.85 -11.17 -4.21
CA GLY A 12 16.17 -11.62 -2.86
C GLY A 12 15.41 -10.90 -1.75
N ALA A 13 14.36 -10.12 -2.07
CA ALA A 13 13.61 -9.44 -1.03
C ALA A 13 12.86 -10.45 -0.16
N THR A 14 13.03 -10.33 1.15
CA THR A 14 12.24 -11.08 2.15
C THR A 14 11.15 -10.23 2.79
N ARG A 15 11.15 -8.91 2.50
CA ARG A 15 10.28 -7.92 3.11
C ARG A 15 9.85 -6.85 2.11
N LEU A 16 8.63 -6.36 2.26
CA LEU A 16 8.04 -5.25 1.51
C LEU A 16 7.69 -4.11 2.48
N LEU A 17 8.32 -2.95 2.31
CA LEU A 17 7.98 -1.73 3.05
C LEU A 17 6.83 -0.98 2.37
N ILE A 18 5.78 -0.70 3.12
CA ILE A 18 4.66 0.16 2.73
C ILE A 18 4.68 1.41 3.61
N THR A 19 4.93 2.56 3.00
CA THR A 19 4.71 3.86 3.63
C THR A 19 3.26 4.28 3.37
N ALA A 20 2.44 4.31 4.41
CA ALA A 20 1.00 4.56 4.31
C ALA A 20 0.59 5.86 4.99
N ASP A 21 -0.47 6.49 4.49
CA ASP A 21 -1.13 7.56 5.22
C ASP A 21 -1.90 6.97 6.42
N GLY A 22 -1.98 7.72 7.52
CA GLY A 22 -2.66 7.27 8.74
C GLY A 22 -4.19 7.32 8.72
N GLY A 23 -4.80 7.87 7.65
CA GLY A 23 -6.25 8.07 7.52
C GLY A 23 -6.93 7.11 6.55
N GLY A 24 -8.25 7.23 6.36
CA GLY A 24 -8.98 6.48 5.34
C GLY A 24 -8.91 4.95 5.50
N SER A 25 -8.86 4.24 4.37
CA SER A 25 -8.90 2.77 4.32
C SER A 25 -7.60 2.08 4.70
N ASN A 26 -6.45 2.77 4.64
CA ASN A 26 -5.12 2.26 5.01
C ASN A 26 -4.67 2.70 6.42
N GLY A 27 -5.57 3.32 7.18
CA GLY A 27 -5.26 3.82 8.52
C GLY A 27 -4.82 2.73 9.51
N SER A 28 -3.97 3.11 10.47
CA SER A 28 -3.36 2.20 11.44
C SER A 28 -4.37 1.46 12.34
N ARG A 29 -5.58 2.02 12.50
CA ARG A 29 -6.68 1.43 13.29
C ARG A 29 -7.62 0.55 12.46
N VAL A 30 -7.48 0.53 11.14
CA VAL A 30 -8.41 -0.18 10.25
C VAL A 30 -8.14 -1.67 10.29
N ARG A 31 -9.15 -2.44 10.71
CA ARG A 31 -9.07 -3.90 10.85
C ARG A 31 -8.98 -4.62 9.51
N LEU A 32 -9.81 -4.19 8.56
CA LEU A 32 -9.86 -4.74 7.21
C LEU A 32 -8.51 -4.60 6.50
N TRP A 33 -7.87 -3.43 6.62
CA TRP A 33 -6.51 -3.20 6.11
C TRP A 33 -5.51 -4.25 6.63
N LYS A 34 -5.46 -4.46 7.94
CA LYS A 34 -4.55 -5.45 8.54
C LYS A 34 -4.86 -6.89 8.09
N ARG A 35 -6.14 -7.25 7.99
CA ARG A 35 -6.55 -8.57 7.48
C ARG A 35 -6.11 -8.78 6.03
N GLU A 36 -6.34 -7.81 5.15
CA GLU A 36 -5.92 -7.92 3.75
C GLU A 36 -4.40 -7.91 3.59
N LEU A 37 -3.67 -7.17 4.44
CA LEU A 37 -2.22 -7.26 4.50
C LEU A 37 -1.72 -8.64 4.94
N GLN A 38 -2.39 -9.30 5.89
CA GLN A 38 -2.06 -10.69 6.25
C GLN A 38 -2.27 -11.64 5.08
N LYS A 39 -3.38 -11.49 4.36
CA LYS A 39 -3.63 -12.27 3.14
C LYS A 39 -2.52 -12.04 2.11
N LEU A 40 -2.13 -10.79 1.88
CA LEU A 40 -1.06 -10.42 0.97
C LEU A 40 0.30 -10.98 1.42
N ALA A 41 0.64 -10.90 2.71
CA ALA A 41 1.88 -11.46 3.25
C ALA A 41 1.94 -12.97 3.02
N ASN A 42 0.83 -13.68 3.28
CA ASN A 42 0.71 -15.12 3.04
C ASN A 42 0.88 -15.48 1.55
N GLU A 43 0.26 -14.70 0.65
CA GLU A 43 0.34 -14.92 -0.80
C GLU A 43 1.75 -14.70 -1.33
N LEU A 44 2.43 -13.65 -0.86
CA LEU A 44 3.75 -13.28 -1.36
C LEU A 44 4.89 -14.03 -0.67
N GLY A 45 4.67 -14.59 0.53
CA GLY A 45 5.73 -15.14 1.36
C GLY A 45 6.72 -14.07 1.85
N LEU A 46 6.27 -12.83 2.02
CA LEU A 46 7.10 -11.69 2.43
C LEU A 46 6.56 -11.09 3.72
N ASP A 47 7.45 -10.59 4.58
CA ASP A 47 6.99 -9.71 5.65
C ASP A 47 6.55 -8.37 5.05
N ILE A 48 5.38 -7.89 5.44
CA ILE A 48 4.91 -6.56 5.10
C ILE A 48 5.19 -5.64 6.28
N VAL A 49 6.11 -4.71 6.09
CA VAL A 49 6.44 -3.67 7.06
C VAL A 49 5.62 -2.44 6.72
N VAL A 50 4.79 -1.98 7.66
CA VAL A 50 3.97 -0.77 7.48
C VAL A 50 4.53 0.34 8.35
N SER A 51 4.82 1.47 7.71
CA SER A 51 5.20 2.71 8.38
C SER A 51 4.19 3.80 8.01
N HIS A 52 3.44 4.26 9.00
CA HIS A 52 2.47 5.32 8.82
C HIS A 52 3.13 6.69 8.93
N LEU A 53 2.74 7.59 8.03
CA LEU A 53 3.00 9.00 8.18
C LEU A 53 2.19 9.57 9.37
N PRO A 54 2.75 10.51 10.17
CA PRO A 54 2.00 11.17 11.22
C PRO A 54 0.69 11.82 10.71
N PRO A 55 -0.35 11.94 11.56
CA PRO A 55 -1.58 12.62 11.18
C PRO A 55 -1.32 14.01 10.58
N GLY A 56 -2.01 14.34 9.49
CA GLY A 56 -1.87 15.64 8.82
C GLY A 56 -0.61 15.80 7.94
N THR A 57 0.18 14.73 7.75
CA THR A 57 1.44 14.79 6.98
C THR A 57 1.39 14.09 5.62
N SER A 58 0.21 13.80 5.06
CA SER A 58 0.09 13.13 3.74
C SER A 58 0.81 13.90 2.62
N LYS A 59 0.85 15.24 2.70
CA LYS A 59 1.63 16.09 1.77
C LYS A 59 3.13 15.79 1.77
N TRP A 60 3.68 15.09 2.76
CA TRP A 60 5.08 14.69 2.79
C TRP A 60 5.32 13.34 2.10
N ASN A 61 4.26 12.65 1.68
CA ASN A 61 4.39 11.45 0.87
C ASN A 61 5.03 11.82 -0.48
N LYS A 62 6.11 11.11 -0.85
CA LYS A 62 6.85 11.39 -2.08
C LYS A 62 5.98 11.25 -3.33
N ILE A 63 4.94 10.41 -3.29
CA ILE A 63 4.05 10.20 -4.44
C ILE A 63 3.28 11.46 -4.82
N GLU A 64 2.89 12.28 -3.84
CA GLU A 64 2.20 13.55 -4.05
C GLU A 64 3.03 14.47 -4.95
N HIS A 65 4.33 14.58 -4.65
CA HIS A 65 5.24 15.47 -5.35
C HIS A 65 5.81 14.89 -6.64
N ARG A 66 6.07 13.57 -6.66
CA ARG A 66 6.74 12.90 -7.78
C ARG A 66 5.81 12.34 -8.84
N LEU A 67 4.53 12.16 -8.52
CA LEU A 67 3.57 11.56 -9.44
C LEU A 67 2.30 12.41 -9.57
N PHE A 68 1.58 12.61 -8.47
CA PHE A 68 0.25 13.23 -8.54
C PHE A 68 0.29 14.68 -9.02
N SER A 69 1.28 15.47 -8.58
CA SER A 69 1.50 16.83 -9.07
C SER A 69 1.62 16.92 -10.61
N PHE A 70 2.26 15.94 -11.24
CA PHE A 70 2.45 15.90 -12.70
C PHE A 70 1.21 15.36 -13.40
N ILE A 71 0.51 14.38 -12.83
CA ILE A 71 -0.79 13.92 -13.35
C ILE A 71 -1.78 15.09 -13.39
N SER A 72 -1.89 15.86 -12.31
CA SER A 72 -2.79 17.02 -12.25
C SER A 72 -2.43 18.09 -13.29
N GLN A 73 -1.14 18.30 -13.57
CA GLN A 73 -0.70 19.20 -14.63
C GLN A 73 -1.07 18.66 -16.02
N ASN A 74 -0.88 17.36 -16.26
CA ASN A 74 -1.21 16.71 -17.52
C ASN A 74 -2.72 16.75 -17.83
N TRP A 75 -3.55 16.67 -16.79
CA TRP A 75 -5.01 16.74 -16.88
C TRP A 75 -5.56 18.15 -17.10
N ARG A 76 -4.73 19.20 -16.99
CA ARG A 76 -5.21 20.57 -16.97
C ARG A 76 -6.05 20.88 -18.22
N ALA A 77 -7.27 21.36 -17.99
CA ALA A 77 -8.25 21.71 -19.02
C ALA A 77 -8.72 20.53 -19.91
N GLN A 78 -8.52 19.28 -19.48
CA GLN A 78 -9.05 18.10 -20.17
C GLN A 78 -10.28 17.55 -19.42
N PRO A 79 -11.45 17.42 -20.07
CA PRO A 79 -12.63 16.89 -19.42
C PRO A 79 -12.53 15.35 -19.25
N LEU A 80 -12.78 14.87 -18.04
CA LEU A 80 -12.71 13.45 -17.68
C LEU A 80 -14.02 12.72 -18.03
N VAL A 81 -14.27 12.54 -19.33
CA VAL A 81 -15.58 12.08 -19.85
C VAL A 81 -15.78 10.57 -19.89
N SER A 82 -14.71 9.77 -19.74
CA SER A 82 -14.81 8.31 -19.70
C SER A 82 -13.63 7.69 -18.96
N TYR A 83 -13.77 6.45 -18.48
CA TYR A 83 -12.66 5.71 -17.86
C TYR A 83 -11.45 5.57 -18.79
N ARG A 84 -11.70 5.35 -20.08
CA ARG A 84 -10.64 5.27 -21.09
C ARG A 84 -9.85 6.58 -21.16
N VAL A 85 -10.54 7.71 -21.23
CA VAL A 85 -9.90 9.04 -21.25
C VAL A 85 -9.09 9.28 -19.98
N ILE A 86 -9.63 8.91 -18.81
CA ILE A 86 -8.91 9.04 -17.53
C ILE A 86 -7.62 8.20 -17.55
N VAL A 87 -7.70 6.93 -17.96
CA VAL A 87 -6.54 6.03 -18.01
C VAL A 87 -5.47 6.52 -18.99
N GLU A 88 -5.88 6.96 -20.19
CA GLU A 88 -4.98 7.51 -21.20
C GLU A 88 -4.28 8.78 -20.69
N LEU A 89 -5.03 9.69 -20.06
CA LEU A 89 -4.47 10.93 -19.50
C LEU A 89 -3.52 10.68 -18.32
N ILE A 90 -3.79 9.70 -17.44
CA ILE A 90 -2.82 9.34 -16.38
C ILE A 90 -1.56 8.75 -17.00
N SER A 91 -1.72 7.77 -17.90
CA SER A 91 -0.60 7.02 -18.49
C SER A 91 0.31 7.89 -19.35
N ALA A 92 -0.22 8.93 -19.99
CA ALA A 92 0.55 9.88 -20.78
C ALA A 92 1.44 10.83 -19.95
N THR A 93 1.34 10.79 -18.61
CA THR A 93 2.14 11.66 -17.75
C THR A 93 3.63 11.28 -17.83
N THR A 94 4.46 12.25 -18.26
CA THR A 94 5.92 12.13 -18.33
C THR A 94 6.61 13.38 -17.80
N THR A 95 7.88 13.27 -17.39
CA THR A 95 8.70 14.41 -16.95
C THR A 95 10.03 14.46 -17.69
N LYS A 96 10.67 15.63 -17.70
CA LYS A 96 12.02 15.81 -18.27
C LYS A 96 13.08 14.89 -17.63
N THR A 97 12.84 14.44 -16.40
CA THR A 97 13.72 13.54 -15.65
C THR A 97 13.39 12.06 -15.89
N GLY A 98 12.47 11.74 -16.80
CA GLY A 98 12.20 10.38 -17.25
C GLY A 98 11.13 9.62 -16.46
N LEU A 99 10.21 10.30 -15.76
CA LEU A 99 9.05 9.63 -15.17
C LEU A 99 8.19 8.99 -16.27
N THR A 100 7.81 7.73 -16.07
CA THR A 100 6.81 7.03 -16.90
C THR A 100 5.73 6.47 -16.00
N VAL A 101 4.46 6.63 -16.38
CA VAL A 101 3.31 6.20 -15.58
C VAL A 101 2.58 5.07 -16.29
N ARG A 102 2.30 3.97 -15.56
CA ARG A 102 1.40 2.91 -16.01
C ARG A 102 0.11 3.02 -15.21
N CYS A 103 -1.02 3.20 -15.89
CA CYS A 103 -2.35 3.21 -15.30
C CYS A 103 -3.22 2.17 -15.98
N GLU A 104 -4.03 1.47 -15.20
CA GLU A 104 -4.93 0.43 -15.67
C GLU A 104 -6.27 0.60 -14.96
N LEU A 105 -7.35 0.25 -15.66
CA LEU A 105 -8.67 0.21 -15.06
C LEU A 105 -8.79 -1.06 -14.22
N ASP A 106 -9.01 -0.88 -12.92
CA ASP A 106 -9.40 -1.98 -12.04
C ASP A 106 -10.92 -2.19 -12.11
N THR A 107 -11.32 -3.33 -12.70
CA THR A 107 -12.73 -3.75 -12.79
C THR A 107 -13.15 -4.66 -11.64
N GLY A 108 -12.30 -4.81 -10.62
CA GLY A 108 -12.58 -5.57 -9.41
C GLY A 108 -13.82 -5.04 -8.69
N GLN A 109 -14.58 -5.97 -8.11
CA GLN A 109 -15.72 -5.64 -7.27
C GLN A 109 -15.30 -5.73 -5.80
N TYR A 110 -15.51 -4.64 -5.07
CA TYR A 110 -15.11 -4.52 -3.67
C TYR A 110 -16.37 -4.30 -2.82
N PRO A 111 -16.90 -5.35 -2.16
CA PRO A 111 -18.08 -5.19 -1.33
C PRO A 111 -17.78 -4.27 -0.14
N SER A 112 -18.72 -3.37 0.14
CA SER A 112 -18.66 -2.48 1.30
C SER A 112 -19.20 -3.17 2.55
N GLY A 113 -18.96 -2.56 3.73
CA GLY A 113 -19.52 -3.04 4.98
C GLY A 113 -18.89 -4.34 5.52
N ILE A 114 -17.71 -4.73 5.04
CA ILE A 114 -17.00 -5.90 5.56
C ILE A 114 -16.61 -5.65 7.02
N VAL A 115 -17.16 -6.47 7.91
CA VAL A 115 -16.81 -6.49 9.32
C VAL A 115 -15.73 -7.55 9.52
N VAL A 116 -14.68 -7.19 10.26
CA VAL A 116 -13.62 -8.13 10.68
C VAL A 116 -13.83 -8.44 12.15
N SER A 117 -13.97 -9.71 12.49
CA SER A 117 -14.19 -10.22 13.84
C SER A 117 -12.94 -10.13 14.72
N ASP A 118 -13.12 -10.20 16.04
CA ASP A 118 -12.01 -10.20 17.01
C ASP A 118 -11.11 -11.43 16.85
N ALA A 119 -11.70 -12.57 16.50
CA ALA A 119 -10.96 -13.78 16.16
C ALA A 119 -10.05 -13.58 14.93
N GLU A 120 -10.55 -12.95 13.87
CA GLU A 120 -9.72 -12.64 12.68
C GLU A 120 -8.56 -11.69 13.01
N ILE A 121 -8.77 -10.70 13.88
CA ILE A 121 -7.68 -9.81 14.30
C ILE A 121 -6.67 -10.51 15.20
N ALA A 122 -7.13 -11.36 16.12
CA ALA A 122 -6.26 -12.13 16.98
C ALA A 122 -5.41 -13.15 16.20
N ALA A 123 -5.90 -13.63 15.06
CA ALA A 123 -5.21 -14.58 14.20
C ALA A 123 -4.13 -13.95 13.29
N LEU A 124 -3.96 -12.63 13.30
CA LEU A 124 -2.93 -11.96 12.49
C LEU A 124 -1.54 -12.19 13.11
N ASN A 125 -0.56 -12.56 12.30
CA ASN A 125 0.86 -12.62 12.69
C ASN A 125 1.48 -11.21 12.64
N ILE A 126 0.97 -10.32 13.48
CA ILE A 126 1.33 -8.90 13.53
C ILE A 126 2.26 -8.61 14.72
N LYS A 127 3.41 -8.01 14.43
CA LYS A 127 4.35 -7.47 15.43
C LYS A 127 4.35 -5.95 15.36
N ARG A 128 4.00 -5.28 16.47
CA ARG A 128 4.10 -3.82 16.57
C ARG A 128 5.56 -3.38 16.56
N ALA A 129 5.85 -2.24 15.94
CA ALA A 129 7.18 -1.65 15.99
C ALA A 129 7.50 -1.12 17.39
N GLU A 130 8.78 -1.04 17.74
CA GLU A 130 9.24 -0.42 18.98
C GLU A 130 8.94 1.09 18.99
N PHE A 131 9.20 1.76 17.87
CA PHE A 131 8.88 3.17 17.68
C PHE A 131 7.51 3.35 17.02
N HIS A 132 6.61 4.07 17.71
CA HIS A 132 5.21 4.27 17.31
C HIS A 132 4.49 2.97 16.94
N GLY A 133 4.61 1.93 17.78
CA GLY A 133 3.92 0.64 17.58
C GLY A 133 2.39 0.73 17.62
N ASP A 134 1.85 1.85 18.08
CA ASP A 134 0.44 2.20 17.95
C ASP A 134 0.03 2.43 16.49
N TRP A 135 0.98 2.82 15.62
CA TRP A 135 0.75 3.03 14.19
C TRP A 135 1.46 1.99 13.33
N ASN A 136 2.74 1.74 13.62
CA ASN A 136 3.66 0.97 12.81
C ASN A 136 3.73 -0.48 13.24
N TYR A 137 3.82 -1.39 12.27
CA TYR A 137 3.84 -2.81 12.52
C TYR A 137 4.40 -3.60 11.33
N THR A 138 4.79 -4.83 11.60
CA THR A 138 5.13 -5.84 10.60
C THR A 138 4.10 -6.94 10.63
N ILE A 139 3.62 -7.37 9.46
CA ILE A 139 2.78 -8.56 9.29
C ILE A 139 3.60 -9.60 8.55
N SER A 140 3.84 -10.72 9.22
CA SER A 140 4.56 -11.86 8.66
C SER A 140 3.60 -12.90 8.10
N PRO A 141 4.00 -13.75 7.14
CA PRO A 141 3.24 -14.92 6.73
C PRO A 141 2.84 -15.80 7.92
N ASN A 142 1.64 -16.39 7.89
CA ASN A 142 1.19 -17.34 8.91
C ASN A 142 1.92 -18.68 8.85
N THR A 143 2.65 -18.95 7.77
CA THR A 143 3.56 -20.10 7.65
C THR A 143 4.84 -19.91 8.46
N TYR A 144 5.18 -18.68 8.84
CA TYR A 144 6.29 -18.42 9.74
C TYR A 144 5.83 -18.68 11.17
N PRO A 145 6.72 -19.11 12.08
CA PRO A 145 6.39 -19.15 13.49
C PRO A 145 5.81 -17.78 13.88
N PRO A 146 4.74 -17.74 14.70
CA PRO A 146 4.22 -16.48 15.23
C PRO A 146 5.40 -15.73 15.80
N ASN A 147 5.52 -14.44 15.49
CA ASN A 147 6.64 -13.58 15.89
C ASN A 147 6.85 -13.63 17.43
N ALA A 148 7.53 -14.67 17.92
CA ALA A 148 8.14 -14.72 19.22
C ALA A 148 9.17 -13.62 19.18
N ALA A 149 9.10 -12.69 20.12
CA ALA A 149 9.97 -11.54 20.17
C ALA A 149 11.40 -11.98 19.85
N PHE A 150 11.96 -11.56 18.72
CA PHE A 150 13.40 -11.48 18.56
C PHE A 150 13.87 -10.54 19.67
N ILE A 151 14.23 -11.14 20.80
CA ILE A 151 15.00 -10.50 21.87
C ILE A 151 16.36 -10.26 21.23
N SER A 152 16.62 -9.00 20.89
CA SER A 152 17.99 -8.52 20.66
C SER A 152 18.74 -8.49 21.97
#